data_AF-A0AAD8FBX7-F1
#
_entry.id   AF-A0AAD8FBX7-F1
#
_cell.length_a   1.000
_cell.length_b   1.000
_cell.length_c   1.000
_cell.angle_alpha   90.00
_cell.angle_beta   90.00
_cell.angle_gamma   90.00
#
_symmetry.space_group_name_H-M   'P 1'
#
loop_
_entity.id
_entity.type
_entity.pdbx_description
1 polymer ?
#
loop_
_entity_poly.entity_id
_entity_poly.type
_entity_poly.pdbx_seq_one_letter_code
_entity_poly.pdbx_strand_id
1 'polypeptide(L)'
;MSAEIFIQLMSAEIFIQLMSAEIFIQLMSAEIFIQLMSAEIFIQLMSAEIFIQRMSAETFIQLMSAEIFIQLMSAEILIQRMSAEIFIQLMSAEIFIQLMSAEIFIQLLSAEIFIQLKSAEIFIQLQESSSSSQLFAALL
;
A
#
# COMPACT_ATOMS: atom_id res chain seq x y z
N MET A 1 19.22 13.75 -8.11
CA MET A 1 19.34 14.14 -6.69
C MET A 1 18.61 13.08 -5.91
N SER A 2 19.31 12.33 -5.06
CA SER A 2 18.68 11.47 -4.06
C SER A 2 18.37 12.34 -2.84
N ALA A 3 17.22 12.09 -2.22
CA ALA A 3 16.82 12.75 -0.98
C ALA A 3 16.51 11.68 0.07
N GLU A 4 17.09 11.84 1.25
CA GLU A 4 16.72 11.08 2.44
C GLU A 4 15.80 11.95 3.29
N ILE A 5 14.63 11.44 3.63
CA ILE A 5 13.63 12.17 4.40
C ILE A 5 13.15 11.35 5.58
N PHE A 6 13.26 11.94 6.77
CA PHE A 6 12.69 11.41 8.00
C PHE A 6 11.64 12.38 8.55
N ILE A 7 10.43 11.88 8.79
CA ILE A 7 9.34 12.68 9.36
C ILE A 7 8.73 11.96 10.57
N GLN A 8 8.67 12.68 11.69
CA GLN A 8 7.96 12.25 12.89
C GLN A 8 7.08 13.37 13.42
N LEU A 9 5.77 13.17 13.41
CA LEU A 9 4.78 14.16 13.84
C LEU A 9 3.59 13.49 14.53
N MET A 10 2.86 14.25 15.35
CA MET A 10 1.65 13.75 16.03
C MET A 10 0.41 13.84 15.15
N SER A 11 0.24 14.97 14.47
CA SER A 11 -0.85 15.20 13.52
C SER A 11 -0.29 16.02 12.36
N ALA A 12 -0.52 15.58 11.13
CA ALA A 12 0.00 16.26 9.96
C ALA A 12 -0.79 15.94 8.69
N GLU A 13 -0.84 16.92 7.79
CA GLU A 13 -1.09 16.71 6.37
C GLU A 13 0.28 16.78 5.67
N ILE A 14 0.62 15.77 4.89
CA ILE A 14 1.93 15.65 4.25
C ILE A 14 1.77 15.41 2.75
N PHE A 15 2.42 16.26 1.96
CA PHE A 15 2.57 16.08 0.51
C PHE A 15 4.05 15.94 0.16
N ILE A 16 4.42 14.83 -0.49
CA ILE A 16 5.79 14.57 -0.93
C ILE A 16 5.81 14.23 -2.42
N GLN A 17 6.64 14.96 -3.18
CA GLN A 17 6.92 14.68 -4.58
C GLN A 17 8.44 14.64 -4.82
N LEU A 18 8.97 13.47 -5.19
CA LEU A 18 10.42 13.29 -5.41
C LEU A 18 10.69 12.33 -6.57
N MET A 19 11.88 12.44 -7.17
CA MET A 19 12.30 11.58 -8.27
C MET A 19 13.00 10.30 -7.80
N SER A 20 13.88 10.42 -6.82
CA SER A 20 14.61 9.31 -6.19
C SER A 20 14.75 9.63 -4.71
N ALA A 21 14.22 8.75 -3.84
CA ALA A 21 14.21 9.02 -2.41
C ALA A 21 14.22 7.76 -1.55
N GLU A 22 14.75 7.91 -0.34
CA GLU A 22 14.50 7.01 0.78
C GLU A 22 13.68 7.78 1.80
N ILE A 23 12.52 7.24 2.17
CA ILE A 23 11.56 7.96 3.02
C ILE A 23 11.16 7.08 4.20
N PHE A 24 11.31 7.64 5.40
CA PHE A 24 10.76 7.08 6.63
C PHE A 24 9.75 8.06 7.25
N ILE A 25 8.53 7.57 7.47
CA ILE A 25 7.45 8.36 8.07
C ILE A 25 6.87 7.62 9.28
N GLN A 26 6.82 8.31 10.42
CA GLN A 26 6.13 7.85 11.62
C GLN A 26 5.14 8.92 12.12
N LEU A 27 3.85 8.62 12.11
CA LEU A 27 2.81 9.58 12.54
C LEU A 27 1.73 8.90 13.40
N MET A 28 1.09 9.67 14.27
CA MET A 28 -0.07 9.17 15.03
C MET A 28 -1.37 9.34 14.23
N SER A 29 -1.62 10.54 13.71
CA SER A 29 -2.76 10.85 12.85
C SER A 29 -2.27 11.57 11.60
N ALA A 30 -2.65 11.13 10.40
CA ALA A 30 -2.20 11.82 9.21
C ALA A 30 -3.05 11.63 7.96
N GLU A 31 -3.02 12.64 7.10
CA GLU A 31 -3.36 12.50 5.69
C GLU A 31 -2.05 12.63 4.89
N ILE A 32 -1.74 11.62 4.07
CA ILE A 32 -0.47 11.53 3.36
C ILE A 32 -0.72 11.33 1.87
N PHE A 33 -0.15 12.21 1.05
CA PHE A 33 -0.03 12.01 -0.38
C PHE A 33 1.44 11.92 -0.80
N ILE A 34 1.80 10.83 -1.47
CA ILE A 34 3.16 10.58 -1.94
C ILE A 34 3.15 10.25 -3.43
N GLN A 35 3.91 11.03 -4.21
CA GLN A 35 4.16 10.76 -5.62
C GLN A 35 5.66 10.61 -5.89
N LEU A 36 6.09 9.41 -6.33
CA LEU A 36 7.51 9.10 -6.53
C LEU A 36 7.78 8.35 -7.83
N MET A 37 8.94 8.60 -8.46
CA MET A 37 9.37 7.81 -9.63
C MET A 37 10.11 6.53 -9.20
N SER A 38 11.10 6.65 -8.32
CA SER A 38 11.83 5.54 -7.72
C SER A 38 12.07 5.85 -6.23
N ALA A 39 11.86 4.88 -5.35
CA ALA A 39 12.08 5.07 -3.91
C ALA A 39 11.95 3.79 -3.10
N GLU A 40 12.48 3.85 -1.89
CA GLU A 40 12.16 2.95 -0.80
C GLU A 40 11.35 3.74 0.25
N ILE A 41 10.20 3.22 0.64
CA ILE A 41 9.35 3.88 1.65
C ILE A 41 9.06 2.92 2.79
N PHE A 42 9.29 3.41 4.00
CA PHE A 42 8.76 2.83 5.23
C PHE A 42 7.76 3.78 5.88
N ILE A 43 6.55 3.31 6.13
CA ILE A 43 5.47 4.07 6.79
C ILE A 43 4.96 3.31 8.01
N GLN A 44 4.95 3.99 9.16
CA GLN A 44 4.30 3.51 10.38
C GLN A 44 3.29 4.53 10.89
N LEU A 45 2.00 4.20 10.89
CA LEU A 45 0.94 5.11 11.37
C LEU A 45 -0.05 4.43 12.30
N MET A 46 -0.64 5.19 13.23
CA MET A 46 -1.73 4.70 14.08
C MET A 46 -3.10 4.92 13.41
N SER A 47 -3.34 6.09 12.83
CA SER A 47 -4.57 6.46 12.13
C SER A 47 -4.21 7.28 10.91
N ALA A 48 -4.65 6.87 9.72
CA ALA A 48 -4.27 7.60 8.52
C ALA A 48 -5.20 7.48 7.31
N GLU A 49 -5.11 8.44 6.42
CA GLU A 49 -5.50 8.29 5.02
C GLU A 49 -4.23 8.42 4.17
N ILE A 50 -3.98 7.44 3.31
CA ILE A 50 -2.75 7.36 2.53
C ILE A 50 -3.05 7.19 1.06
N PHE A 51 -2.53 8.09 0.24
CA PHE A 51 -2.48 7.93 -1.20
C PHE A 51 -1.03 7.85 -1.69
N ILE A 52 -0.70 6.77 -2.39
CA ILE A 52 0.64 6.55 -2.96
C ILE A 52 0.51 6.27 -4.46
N GLN A 53 1.16 7.08 -5.28
CA GLN A 53 1.29 6.85 -6.72
C GLN A 53 2.75 6.79 -7.15
N ARG A 54 3.18 5.67 -7.75
CA ARG A 54 4.60 5.50 -8.10
C ARG A 54 4.88 4.65 -9.34
N MET A 55 6.06 4.84 -9.94
CA MET A 55 6.51 4.00 -11.05
C MET A 55 7.29 2.77 -10.60
N SER A 56 8.31 2.93 -9.75
CA SER A 56 9.12 1.83 -9.20
C SER A 56 9.24 1.99 -7.68
N ALA A 57 9.01 0.90 -6.94
CA ALA A 57 8.89 0.96 -5.50
C ALA A 57 9.23 -0.32 -4.75
N GLU A 58 9.93 -0.15 -3.63
CA GLU A 58 9.77 -1.02 -2.46
C GLU A 58 8.99 -0.23 -1.41
N THR A 59 7.95 -0.84 -0.84
CA THR A 59 7.07 -0.16 0.12
C THR A 59 6.70 -1.10 1.26
N PHE A 60 7.06 -0.69 2.48
CA PHE A 60 6.63 -1.32 3.71
C PHE A 60 5.68 -0.40 4.47
N ILE A 61 4.50 -0.91 4.80
CA ILE A 61 3.47 -0.14 5.50
C ILE A 61 2.97 -0.94 6.71
N GLN A 62 3.09 -0.36 7.89
CA GLN A 62 2.52 -0.88 9.13
C GLN A 62 1.52 0.11 9.72
N LEU A 63 0.28 -0.34 9.93
CA LEU A 63 -0.81 0.55 10.32
C LEU A 63 -1.77 -0.09 11.32
N MET A 64 -2.31 0.72 12.24
CA MET A 64 -3.35 0.26 13.17
C MET A 64 -4.75 0.45 12.58
N SER A 65 -5.08 1.66 12.11
CA SER A 65 -6.32 2.01 11.41
C SER A 65 -5.99 2.97 10.27
N ALA A 66 -6.58 2.79 9.09
CA ALA A 66 -6.29 3.62 7.93
C ALA A 66 -7.11 3.23 6.70
N GLU A 67 -7.29 4.21 5.83
CA GLU A 67 -7.69 4.03 4.43
C GLU A 67 -6.45 4.18 3.55
N ILE A 68 -6.25 3.23 2.62
CA ILE A 68 -5.08 3.24 1.73
C ILE A 68 -5.52 3.10 0.29
N PHE A 69 -5.00 4.00 -0.54
CA PHE A 69 -4.99 3.85 -1.98
C PHE A 69 -3.54 3.78 -2.49
N ILE A 70 -3.21 2.70 -3.18
CA ILE A 70 -1.89 2.50 -3.79
C ILE A 70 -2.03 2.21 -5.28
N GLN A 71 -1.32 2.98 -6.10
CA GLN A 71 -1.17 2.73 -7.52
C GLN A 71 0.30 2.67 -7.91
N LEU A 72 0.79 1.50 -8.33
CA LEU A 72 2.19 1.31 -8.72
C LEU A 72 2.33 0.58 -10.06
N MET A 73 3.37 0.91 -10.82
CA MET A 73 3.70 0.17 -12.06
C MET A 73 4.54 -1.07 -11.79
N SER A 74 5.66 -0.92 -11.08
CA SER A 74 6.53 -2.02 -10.66
C SER A 74 6.78 -1.93 -9.16
N ALA A 75 6.42 -2.95 -8.39
CA ALA A 75 6.56 -2.85 -6.94
C ALA A 75 6.75 -4.17 -6.19
N GLU A 76 7.45 -4.06 -5.07
CA GLU A 76 7.35 -4.99 -3.94
C GLU A 76 6.63 -4.29 -2.79
N ILE A 77 5.55 -4.90 -2.30
CA ILE A 77 4.70 -4.32 -1.26
C ILE A 77 4.53 -5.29 -0.10
N LEU A 78 4.82 -4.81 1.10
CA LEU A 78 4.48 -5.49 2.34
C LEU A 78 3.56 -4.60 3.18
N ILE A 79 2.36 -5.09 3.46
CA ILE A 79 1.37 -4.41 4.30
C ILE A 79 1.00 -5.28 5.51
N GLN A 80 1.17 -4.75 6.71
CA GLN A 80 0.74 -5.37 7.97
C GLN A 80 -0.21 -4.45 8.73
N ARG A 81 -1.44 -4.90 8.98
CA ARG A 81 -2.41 -4.02 9.65
C ARG A 81 -3.46 -4.69 10.53
N MET A 82 -4.02 -3.90 11.44
CA MET A 82 -5.11 -4.32 12.31
C MET A 82 -6.50 -4.03 11.74
N SER A 83 -6.80 -2.80 11.37
CA SER A 83 -8.08 -2.40 10.74
C SER A 83 -7.79 -1.58 9.49
N ALA A 84 -8.45 -1.88 8.36
CA ALA A 84 -8.08 -1.30 7.08
C ALA A 84 -9.20 -1.28 6.02
N GLU A 85 -9.28 -0.19 5.27
CA GLU A 85 -9.81 -0.20 3.90
C GLU A 85 -8.63 -0.03 2.95
N ILE A 86 -8.49 -0.90 1.95
CA ILE A 86 -7.33 -0.92 1.06
C ILE A 86 -7.78 -1.09 -0.39
N PHE A 87 -7.37 -0.15 -1.22
CA PHE A 87 -7.42 -0.27 -2.67
C PHE A 87 -5.99 -0.32 -3.23
N ILE A 88 -5.69 -1.37 -3.99
CA ILE A 88 -4.38 -1.54 -4.63
C ILE A 88 -4.59 -1.80 -6.12
N GLN A 89 -3.92 -1.02 -6.96
CA GLN A 89 -3.83 -1.25 -8.40
C GLN A 89 -2.37 -1.35 -8.82
N LEU A 90 -1.95 -2.52 -9.32
CA LEU A 90 -0.57 -2.74 -9.77
C LEU A 90 -0.50 -3.35 -11.16
N MET A 91 0.56 -2.99 -11.90
CA MET A 91 0.85 -3.62 -13.20
C MET A 91 1.73 -4.85 -13.04
N SER A 92 2.89 -4.71 -12.39
CA SER A 92 3.83 -5.79 -12.12
C SER A 92 4.23 -5.76 -10.64
N ALA A 93 3.91 -6.80 -9.87
CA ALA A 93 4.20 -6.74 -8.43
C ALA A 93 4.37 -8.08 -7.72
N GLU A 94 5.12 -8.02 -6.61
CA GLU A 94 5.07 -9.00 -5.54
C GLU A 94 4.41 -8.36 -4.32
N ILE A 95 3.39 -9.01 -3.76
CA ILE A 95 2.58 -8.45 -2.69
C ILE A 95 2.44 -9.45 -1.54
N PHE A 96 2.76 -8.98 -0.35
CA PHE A 96 2.43 -9.65 0.90
C PHE A 96 1.51 -8.77 1.75
N ILE A 97 0.32 -9.29 2.08
CA ILE A 97 -0.67 -8.60 2.91
C ILE A 97 -1.06 -9.47 4.10
N GLN A 98 -0.95 -8.91 5.30
CA GLN A 98 -1.43 -9.53 6.53
C GLN A 98 -2.35 -8.58 7.29
N LEU A 99 -3.62 -8.97 7.46
CA LEU A 99 -4.65 -8.09 8.03
C LEU A 99 -5.55 -8.83 9.03
N MET A 100 -5.94 -8.12 10.10
CA MET A 100 -6.88 -8.65 11.09
C MET A 100 -8.34 -8.35 10.76
N SER A 101 -8.65 -7.11 10.38
CA SER A 101 -9.98 -6.60 10.04
C SER A 101 -9.86 -5.76 8.78
N ALA A 102 -10.43 -6.16 7.65
CA ALA A 102 -10.25 -5.36 6.44
C ALA A 102 -11.32 -5.51 5.37
N GLU A 103 -11.50 -4.44 4.59
CA GLU A 103 -12.09 -4.47 3.26
C GLU A 103 -10.99 -4.19 2.24
N ILE A 104 -10.84 -5.08 1.25
CA ILE A 104 -9.73 -5.00 0.30
C ILE A 104 -10.21 -5.21 -1.12
N PHE A 105 -9.81 -4.27 -1.98
CA PHE A 105 -9.89 -4.41 -3.42
C PHE A 105 -8.48 -4.39 -4.03
N ILE A 106 -8.15 -5.43 -4.79
CA ILE A 106 -6.87 -5.55 -5.48
C ILE A 106 -7.10 -5.81 -6.96
N GLN A 107 -6.52 -4.97 -7.82
CA GLN A 107 -6.48 -5.17 -9.26
C GLN A 107 -5.04 -5.29 -9.77
N LEU A 108 -4.76 -6.37 -10.48
CA LEU A 108 -3.41 -6.74 -10.88
C LEU A 108 -3.36 -7.23 -12.33
N LEU A 109 -2.30 -6.87 -13.06
CA LEU A 109 -2.04 -7.41 -14.41
C LEU A 109 -1.08 -8.62 -14.35
N SER A 110 0.07 -8.48 -13.69
CA SER A 110 1.05 -9.55 -13.53
C SER A 110 1.58 -9.53 -12.11
N ALA A 111 1.25 -10.53 -11.28
CA ALA A 111 1.64 -10.48 -9.88
C ALA A 111 1.77 -11.84 -9.20
N GLU A 112 2.63 -11.88 -8.20
CA GLU A 112 2.60 -12.90 -7.14
C GLU A 112 2.00 -12.27 -5.89
N ILE A 113 1.01 -12.96 -5.29
CA ILE A 113 0.26 -12.43 -4.16
C ILE A 113 0.17 -13.47 -3.07
N PHE A 114 0.52 -13.07 -1.85
CA PHE A 114 0.21 -13.81 -0.65
C PHE A 114 -0.63 -12.94 0.29
N ILE A 115 -1.77 -13.48 0.74
CA ILE A 115 -2.70 -12.78 1.62
C ILE A 115 -3.08 -13.66 2.80
N GLN A 116 -2.93 -13.13 4.02
CA GLN A 116 -3.38 -13.75 5.25
C GLN A 116 -4.36 -12.84 5.99
N LEU A 117 -5.52 -13.39 6.36
CA LEU A 117 -6.64 -12.62 6.90
C LEU A 117 -7.27 -13.35 8.08
N LYS A 118 -7.86 -12.56 8.98
CA LYS A 118 -8.65 -13.09 10.09
C LYS A 118 -10.14 -12.82 9.96
N SER A 119 -10.55 -11.59 9.69
CA SER A 119 -11.96 -11.21 9.42
C SER A 119 -11.94 -10.13 8.34
N ALA A 120 -12.37 -10.46 7.12
CA ALA A 120 -12.17 -9.57 5.99
C ALA A 120 -13.10 -9.86 4.82
N GLU A 121 -13.41 -8.82 4.05
CA GLU A 121 -13.95 -8.94 2.71
C GLU A 121 -12.86 -8.61 1.69
N ILE A 122 -12.66 -9.52 0.74
CA ILE A 122 -11.67 -9.37 -0.32
C ILE A 122 -12.27 -9.59 -1.68
N PHE A 123 -11.94 -8.66 -2.57
CA PHE A 123 -12.07 -8.82 -4.00
C PHE A 123 -10.70 -8.69 -4.68
N ILE A 124 -10.32 -9.69 -5.47
CA ILE A 124 -9.11 -9.69 -6.28
C ILE A 124 -9.48 -9.92 -7.74
N GLN A 125 -8.99 -9.03 -8.61
CA GLN A 125 -9.04 -9.20 -10.05
C GLN A 125 -7.62 -9.32 -10.60
N LEU A 126 -7.33 -10.47 -11.19
CA LEU A 126 -6.06 -10.76 -11.86
C LEU A 126 -6.30 -10.83 -13.37
N GLN A 127 -5.56 -10.06 -14.16
CA GLN A 127 -5.62 -10.07 -15.62
C GLN A 127 -4.30 -10.55 -16.21
N GLU A 128 -4.11 -11.86 -16.29
CA GLU A 128 -2.97 -12.41 -17.02
C GLU A 128 -3.18 -12.25 -18.52
N SER A 129 -2.07 -12.17 -19.28
CA SER A 129 -2.01 -11.87 -20.72
C SER A 129 -2.82 -12.81 -21.63
N SER A 130 -3.48 -13.83 -21.08
CA SER A 130 -4.37 -14.76 -21.80
C SER A 130 -5.63 -15.18 -21.06
N SER A 131 -5.89 -14.73 -19.81
CA SER A 131 -7.10 -15.08 -19.03
C SER A 131 -7.32 -14.11 -17.86
N SER A 132 -8.56 -13.68 -17.63
CA SER A 132 -8.94 -12.94 -16.43
C SER A 132 -9.52 -13.89 -15.38
N SER A 133 -8.99 -13.86 -14.16
CA SER A 133 -9.54 -14.59 -13.01
C SER A 133 -9.98 -13.61 -11.93
N GLN A 134 -11.12 -13.90 -11.31
CA GLN A 134 -11.69 -13.11 -10.23
C GLN A 134 -11.84 -14.00 -9.00
N LEU A 135 -11.37 -13.53 -7.86
CA LEU A 135 -11.52 -14.20 -6.58
C LEU A 135 -12.26 -13.26 -5.63
N PHE A 136 -13.40 -13.71 -5.14
CA PHE A 136 -14.10 -13.07 -4.04
C PHE A 136 -14.03 -13.98 -2.81
N ALA A 137 -13.53 -13.44 -1.70
CA ALA A 137 -13.42 -14.16 -0.44
C ALA A 137 -13.93 -13.27 0.69
N ALA A 138 -15.03 -13.69 1.32
CA ALA A 138 -15.52 -13.12 2.57
C ALA A 138 -15.18 -14.09 3.71
N LEU A 139 -14.37 -13.64 4.67
CA LEU A 139 -14.00 -14.36 5.89
C LEU A 139 -14.69 -13.68 7.07
N LEU A 140 -15.58 -14.40 7.75
CA LEU A 140 -16.25 -13.97 8.98
C LEU A 140 -15.34 -14.20 10.20
#